data_AF-A0A947S3U6-F1
#
_entry.id   AF-A0A947S3U6-F1
#
_cell.length_a   1.000
_cell.length_b   1.000
_cell.length_c   1.000
_cell.angle_alpha   90.00
_cell.angle_beta   90.00
_cell.angle_gamma   90.00
#
_symmetry.space_group_name_H-M   'P 1'
#
loop_
_entity.id
_entity.type
_entity.pdbx_description
1 polymer ?
#
loop_
_entity_poly.entity_id
_entity_poly.type
_entity_poly.pdbx_seq_one_letter_code
_entity_poly.pdbx_strand_id
1 'polypeptide(L)'
;MYLPSESVYYEVANNSELFDYSSKKRVLPVSPTTFYAYMKTILMSFEGQKVEAKAAQILQTIKAIQKDYGRIEKNLSILGRHLQNAYNQMSNVLSSFSLLGQKLTSTQILEEEDEIKKLGEK
;
A
#
# COMPACT_ATOMS: atom_id res chain seq x y z
N MET A 1 21.85 45.03 -7.73
CA MET A 1 21.74 46.26 -8.55
C MET A 1 21.41 45.83 -9.96
N TYR A 2 20.33 46.36 -10.53
CA TYR A 2 19.91 46.03 -11.88
C TYR A 2 20.63 46.93 -12.90
N LEU A 3 21.27 46.31 -13.89
CA LEU A 3 21.91 46.99 -15.02
C LEU A 3 21.09 46.70 -16.29
N PRO A 4 20.41 47.70 -16.88
CA PRO A 4 19.46 47.46 -17.97
C PRO A 4 20.13 47.04 -19.29
N SER A 5 21.41 47.34 -19.48
CA SER A 5 22.18 46.91 -20.66
C SER A 5 22.99 45.66 -20.34
N GLU A 6 22.78 44.61 -21.14
CA GLU A 6 23.53 43.35 -21.03
C GLU A 6 25.03 43.58 -21.26
N SER A 7 25.39 44.40 -22.25
CA SER A 7 26.79 44.74 -22.53
C SER A 7 27.46 45.44 -21.35
N VAL A 8 26.77 46.37 -20.69
CA VAL A 8 27.28 47.06 -19.50
C VAL A 8 27.43 46.09 -18.33
N TYR A 9 26.49 45.16 -18.15
CA TYR A 9 26.63 44.10 -17.14
C TYR A 9 27.89 43.28 -17.36
N TYR A 10 28.20 42.87 -18.60
CA TYR A 10 29.41 42.09 -18.88
C TYR A 10 30.69 42.86 -18.55
N GLU A 11 30.75 44.16 -18.83
CA GLU A 11 31.91 44.99 -18.43
C GLU A 11 32.08 45.04 -16.91
N VAL A 12 30.98 45.16 -16.16
CA VAL A 12 31.02 45.17 -14.68
C VAL A 12 31.36 43.79 -14.12
N ALA A 13 30.79 42.72 -14.69
CA ALA A 13 30.97 41.34 -14.22
C ALA A 13 32.38 40.81 -14.50
N ASN A 14 33.00 41.23 -15.61
CA ASN A 14 34.36 40.86 -15.97
C ASN A 14 35.43 41.73 -15.27
N ASN A 15 35.02 42.82 -14.61
CA ASN A 15 35.91 43.64 -13.79
C ASN A 15 35.90 43.14 -12.34
N SER A 16 36.98 42.44 -11.95
CA SER A 16 37.10 41.84 -10.61
C SER A 16 37.04 42.88 -9.48
N GLU A 17 37.63 44.06 -9.64
CA GLU A 17 37.60 45.11 -8.62
C GLU A 17 36.17 45.61 -8.37
N LEU A 18 35.41 45.85 -9.45
CA LEU A 18 34.02 46.31 -9.35
C LEU A 18 33.10 45.21 -8.80
N PHE A 19 33.33 43.95 -9.19
CA PHE A 19 32.56 42.82 -8.69
C PHE A 19 32.83 42.58 -7.19
N ASP A 20 34.08 42.64 -6.76
CA ASP A 20 34.48 42.51 -5.36
C ASP A 20 33.97 43.68 -4.53
N TYR A 21 34.04 44.91 -5.05
CA TYR A 21 33.47 46.09 -4.39
C TYR A 21 31.96 45.94 -4.19
N SER A 22 31.24 45.52 -5.23
CA SER A 22 29.78 45.29 -5.17
C SER A 22 29.45 44.22 -4.14
N SER A 23 30.19 43.11 -4.13
CA SER A 23 30.04 42.01 -3.18
C SER A 23 30.27 42.46 -1.73
N LYS A 24 31.32 43.25 -1.47
CA LYS A 24 31.59 43.85 -0.14
C LYS A 24 30.48 44.78 0.32
N LYS A 25 29.78 45.43 -0.62
CA LYS A 25 28.60 46.27 -0.35
C LYS A 25 27.28 45.48 -0.28
N ARG A 26 27.32 44.14 -0.35
CA ARG A 26 26.13 43.26 -0.40
C ARG A 26 25.22 43.57 -1.59
N VAL A 27 25.81 44.04 -2.69
CA VAL A 27 25.13 44.32 -3.95
C VAL A 27 25.55 43.26 -4.95
N LEU A 28 24.60 42.48 -5.44
CA LEU A 28 24.81 41.60 -6.59
C LEU A 28 24.38 42.33 -7.87
N PRO A 29 25.30 42.69 -8.78
CA PRO A 29 24.93 43.21 -10.09
C PRO A 29 24.21 42.12 -10.90
N VAL A 30 23.16 42.50 -11.63
CA VAL A 30 22.41 41.59 -12.50
C VAL A 30 22.01 42.30 -13.79
N SER A 31 22.05 41.59 -14.90
CA SER A 31 21.45 42.01 -16.18
C SER A 31 19.97 41.65 -16.26
N PRO A 32 19.22 42.06 -17.31
CA PRO A 32 17.88 41.55 -17.55
C PRO A 32 17.83 40.02 -17.63
N THR A 33 18.82 39.41 -18.28
CA THR A 33 18.90 37.96 -18.46
C THR A 33 19.21 37.25 -17.15
N THR A 34 20.22 37.71 -16.41
CA THR A 34 20.62 37.10 -15.13
C THR A 34 19.54 37.28 -14.06
N PHE A 35 18.91 38.45 -14.00
CA PHE A 35 17.80 38.71 -13.08
C PHE A 35 16.61 37.78 -13.35
N TYR A 36 16.22 37.64 -14.62
CA TYR A 36 15.17 36.70 -15.02
C TYR A 36 15.52 35.25 -14.63
N ALA A 37 16.76 34.82 -14.86
CA ALA A 37 17.21 33.48 -14.50
C ALA A 37 17.08 33.22 -12.99
N TYR A 38 17.52 34.14 -12.14
CA TYR A 38 17.37 34.01 -10.68
C TYR A 38 15.91 33.97 -10.24
N MET A 39 15.07 34.85 -10.79
CA MET A 39 13.63 34.83 -10.48
C MET A 39 12.99 33.50 -10.90
N LYS A 40 13.35 32.98 -12.07
CA LYS A 40 12.88 31.68 -12.55
C LYS A 40 13.32 30.54 -11.62
N THR A 41 14.57 30.54 -11.18
CA THR A 41 15.06 29.54 -10.21
C THR A 41 14.30 29.61 -8.88
N ILE A 42 14.01 30.81 -8.38
CA ILE A 42 13.22 31.00 -7.15
C ILE A 42 11.79 30.47 -7.33
N LEU A 43 11.14 30.79 -8.46
CA LEU A 43 9.81 30.27 -8.78
C LEU A 43 9.79 28.74 -8.84
N MET A 44 10.77 28.13 -9.52
CA MET A 44 10.92 26.67 -9.58
C MET A 44 11.15 26.07 -8.18
N SER A 45 11.87 26.75 -7.29
CA SER A 45 12.04 26.30 -5.89
C SER A 45 10.70 26.26 -5.16
N PHE A 46 9.86 27.30 -5.30
CA PHE A 46 8.54 27.32 -4.69
C PHE A 46 7.58 26.29 -5.29
N GLU A 47 7.64 26.04 -6.60
CA GLU A 47 6.90 24.95 -7.22
C GLU A 47 7.37 23.59 -6.71
N GLY A 48 8.68 23.40 -6.56
CA GLY A 48 9.31 22.22 -5.97
C GLY A 48 8.78 21.93 -4.56
N GLN A 49 8.67 22.95 -3.70
CA GLN A 49 8.10 22.79 -2.35
C GLN A 49 6.64 22.31 -2.37
N LYS A 50 5.83 22.79 -3.31
CA LYS A 50 4.44 22.32 -3.48
C LYS A 50 4.39 20.85 -3.94
N VAL A 51 5.28 20.46 -4.83
CA VAL A 51 5.41 19.06 -5.29
C VAL A 51 5.84 18.16 -4.14
N GLU A 52 6.83 18.58 -3.36
CA GLU A 52 7.31 17.87 -2.17
C GLU A 52 6.18 17.65 -1.15
N ALA A 53 5.40 18.68 -0.84
CA ALA A 53 4.26 18.57 0.07
C ALA A 53 3.23 17.54 -0.40
N LYS A 54 2.91 17.52 -1.70
CA LYS A 54 2.01 16.51 -2.29
C LYS A 54 2.62 15.11 -2.25
N ALA A 55 3.91 14.98 -2.55
CA ALA A 55 4.61 13.70 -2.47
C ALA A 55 4.60 13.13 -1.04
N ALA A 56 4.80 13.98 -0.03
CA ALA A 56 4.70 13.58 1.37
C ALA A 56 3.30 13.05 1.74
N GLN A 57 2.24 13.71 1.26
CA GLN A 57 0.86 13.24 1.43
C GLN A 57 0.63 11.87 0.75
N ILE A 58 1.12 11.69 -0.48
CA ILE A 58 1.04 10.40 -1.20
C ILE A 58 1.74 9.30 -0.39
N LEU A 59 2.95 9.54 0.11
CA LEU A 59 3.70 8.57 0.92
C LEU A 59 2.96 8.23 2.22
N GLN A 60 2.33 9.20 2.87
CA GLN A 60 1.53 8.96 4.07
C GLN A 60 0.33 8.06 3.77
N THR A 61 -0.37 8.31 2.66
CA THR A 61 -1.49 7.48 2.20
C THR A 61 -1.03 6.05 1.89
N ILE A 62 0.10 5.87 1.20
CA ILE A 62 0.66 4.54 0.91
C ILE A 62 0.97 3.78 2.21
N LYS A 63 1.57 4.45 3.21
CA LYS A 63 1.83 3.83 4.52
C LYS A 63 0.56 3.40 5.24
N ALA A 64 -0.50 4.21 5.16
CA ALA A 64 -1.81 3.85 5.71
C ALA A 64 -2.38 2.60 5.01
N ILE A 65 -2.34 2.57 3.68
CA ILE A 65 -2.77 1.41 2.88
C ILE A 65 -1.99 0.15 3.25
N GLN A 66 -0.66 0.25 3.44
CA GLN A 66 0.17 -0.88 3.83
C GLN A 66 -0.24 -1.45 5.20
N LYS A 67 -0.59 -0.58 6.15
CA LYS A 67 -1.10 -1.00 7.47
C LYS A 67 -2.45 -1.71 7.36
N ASP A 68 -3.35 -1.16 6.55
CA ASP A 68 -4.67 -1.77 6.31
C ASP A 68 -4.53 -3.13 5.62
N TYR A 69 -3.63 -3.25 4.65
CA TYR A 69 -3.29 -4.51 4.00
C TYR A 69 -2.86 -5.58 5.02
N GLY A 70 -1.91 -5.26 5.91
CA GLY A 70 -1.47 -6.21 6.94
C GLY A 70 -2.58 -6.63 7.91
N ARG A 71 -3.53 -5.73 8.21
CA ARG A 71 -4.72 -6.08 9.01
C ARG A 71 -5.63 -7.05 8.25
N ILE A 72 -5.87 -6.81 6.97
CA ILE A 72 -6.69 -7.67 6.12
C ILE A 72 -6.02 -9.05 5.96
N GLU A 73 -4.71 -9.10 5.73
CA GLU A 73 -3.94 -10.35 5.66
C GLU A 73 -4.13 -11.22 6.90
N LYS A 74 -4.00 -10.61 8.10
CA LYS A 74 -4.24 -11.32 9.37
C LYS A 74 -5.66 -11.85 9.47
N ASN A 75 -6.66 -11.04 9.10
CA ASN A 75 -8.06 -11.45 9.13
C ASN A 75 -8.33 -12.59 8.13
N LEU A 76 -7.74 -12.54 6.94
CA LEU A 76 -7.86 -13.56 5.92
C LEU A 76 -7.23 -14.88 6.38
N SER A 77 -6.09 -14.82 7.06
CA SER A 77 -5.45 -16.00 7.68
C SER A 77 -6.37 -16.66 8.72
N ILE A 78 -7.00 -15.87 9.59
CA ILE A 78 -7.95 -16.35 10.59
C ILE A 78 -9.17 -16.99 9.91
N LEU A 79 -9.73 -16.31 8.89
CA LEU A 79 -10.86 -16.84 8.12
C LEU A 79 -10.51 -18.17 7.44
N GLY A 80 -9.33 -18.27 6.84
CA GLY A 80 -8.84 -19.51 6.24
C GLY A 80 -8.77 -20.66 7.24
N ARG A 81 -8.30 -20.40 8.47
CA ARG A 81 -8.32 -21.40 9.55
C ARG A 81 -9.74 -21.83 9.92
N HIS A 82 -10.68 -20.89 10.03
CA HIS A 82 -12.08 -21.23 10.33
C HIS A 82 -12.71 -22.08 9.23
N LEU A 83 -12.47 -21.75 7.96
CA LEU A 83 -12.96 -22.54 6.83
C LEU A 83 -12.36 -23.94 6.81
N GLN A 84 -11.06 -24.08 7.07
CA GLN A 84 -10.42 -25.39 7.16
C GLN A 84 -11.02 -26.24 8.29
N ASN A 85 -11.24 -25.64 9.46
CA ASN A 85 -11.85 -26.33 10.59
C ASN A 85 -13.29 -26.77 10.27
N ALA A 86 -14.08 -25.90 9.64
CA ALA A 86 -15.44 -26.22 9.21
C ALA A 86 -15.45 -27.36 8.17
N TYR A 87 -14.52 -27.33 7.21
CA TYR A 87 -14.36 -28.40 6.21
C TYR A 87 -14.03 -29.74 6.87
N ASN A 88 -13.05 -29.76 7.78
CA ASN A 88 -12.68 -30.96 8.53
C ASN A 88 -13.86 -31.50 9.35
N GLN A 89 -14.61 -30.62 10.01
CA GLN A 89 -15.78 -31.00 10.79
C GLN A 89 -16.88 -31.57 9.90
N MET A 90 -17.13 -30.99 8.73
CA MET A 90 -18.07 -31.51 7.74
C MET A 90 -17.69 -32.93 7.31
N SER A 91 -16.41 -33.16 7.01
CA SER A 91 -15.90 -34.49 6.64
C SER A 91 -16.14 -35.51 7.76
N ASN A 92 -15.82 -35.16 9.02
CA ASN A 92 -16.05 -36.03 10.17
C ASN A 92 -17.53 -36.38 10.37
N VAL A 93 -18.43 -35.40 10.19
CA VAL A 93 -19.89 -35.60 10.30
C VAL A 93 -20.39 -36.53 9.19
N LEU A 94 -19.94 -36.34 7.96
CA LEU A 94 -20.29 -37.22 6.83
C LEU A 94 -19.85 -38.67 7.08
N SER A 95 -18.62 -38.88 7.58
CA SER A 95 -18.14 -40.22 7.95
C SER A 95 -18.98 -40.84 9.06
N SER A 96 -19.28 -40.09 10.11
CA SER A 96 -20.10 -40.55 11.23
C SER A 96 -21.53 -40.88 10.80
N PHE A 97 -22.11 -40.07 9.92
CA PHE A 97 -23.44 -40.28 9.35
C PHE A 97 -23.49 -41.56 8.51
N SER A 98 -22.49 -41.79 7.65
CA SER A 98 -22.37 -43.03 6.87
C SER A 98 -22.29 -44.27 7.77
N LEU A 99 -21.45 -44.23 8.81
CA LEU A 99 -21.34 -45.33 9.79
C LEU A 99 -22.66 -45.57 10.54
N LEU A 100 -23.38 -44.51 10.89
CA LEU A 100 -24.69 -44.63 11.53
C LEU A 100 -25.70 -45.30 10.59
N GLY A 101 -25.72 -44.89 9.31
CA GLY A 101 -26.53 -45.54 8.28
C GLY A 101 -26.24 -47.03 8.15
N GLN A 102 -24.96 -47.41 8.12
CA GLN A 102 -24.55 -48.82 8.09
C GLN A 102 -25.02 -49.60 9.33
N LYS A 103 -24.90 -49.02 10.53
CA LYS A 103 -25.39 -49.64 11.78
C LYS A 103 -26.91 -49.82 11.77
N LEU A 104 -27.65 -48.83 11.25
CA LEU A 104 -29.10 -48.90 11.14
C LEU A 104 -29.51 -50.06 10.21
N THR A 105 -28.91 -50.14 9.02
CA THR A 105 -29.14 -51.24 8.09
C THR A 105 -28.80 -52.60 8.71
N SER A 106 -27.67 -52.70 9.42
CA SER A 106 -27.29 -53.95 10.10
C SER A 106 -28.26 -54.34 11.22
N THR A 107 -28.86 -53.39 11.92
CA THR A 107 -29.85 -53.69 12.99
C THR A 107 -31.17 -54.16 12.38
N GLN A 108 -31.58 -53.52 11.28
CA GLN A 108 -32.79 -53.89 10.55
C GLN A 108 -32.71 -55.31 9.95
N ILE A 109 -31.53 -55.73 9.49
CA ILE A 109 -31.28 -57.11 9.02
C ILE A 109 -31.40 -58.12 10.17
N LEU A 110 -30.94 -57.78 11.39
CA LEU A 110 -31.05 -58.67 12.55
C LEU A 110 -32.51 -58.84 13.01
N GLU A 111 -33.34 -57.80 12.92
CA GLU A 111 -34.77 -57.88 13.20
C GLU A 111 -35.50 -58.80 12.21
N GLU A 112 -35.16 -58.74 10.92
CA GLU A 112 -35.73 -59.64 9.89
C GLU A 112 -35.30 -61.11 10.10
N GLU A 113 -34.05 -61.37 10.48
CA GLU A 113 -33.58 -62.75 10.77
C GLU A 113 -34.24 -63.35 12.03
N ASP A 114 -34.49 -62.54 13.06
CA ASP A 114 -35.18 -62.98 14.28
C ASP A 114 -36.69 -63.21 14.06
N GLU A 115 -37.33 -62.47 13.15
CA GLU A 115 -38.71 -62.75 12.72
C GLU A 115 -38.81 -64.03 11.88
N ILE A 116 -37.86 -64.26 10.96
CA ILE A 116 -37.83 -65.48 10.13
C ILE A 116 -37.60 -66.74 10.98
N LYS A 117 -36.75 -66.68 12.02
CA LYS A 117 -36.55 -67.81 12.94
C LYS A 117 -37.79 -68.11 13.79
N LYS A 118 -38.55 -67.09 14.22
CA LYS A 118 -39.81 -67.28 14.98
C LYS A 118 -40.95 -67.85 14.14
N LEU A 119 -40.91 -67.68 12.82
CA LEU A 119 -41.88 -68.26 11.88
C LEU A 119 -41.55 -69.72 11.49
N GLY A 120 -40.30 -70.15 11.62
CA GLY A 120 -39.86 -71.52 11.32
C GLY A 120 -39.98 -72.53 12.47
N GLU A 121 -40.29 -72.10 13.69
CA GLU A 121 -40.48 -72.95 14.88
C GLU A 121 -41.96 -73.28 15.19
N LYS A 122 -42.90 -73.00 14.28
CA LYS A 122 -44.30 -73.47 14.34
C LYS A 122 -44.59 -74.49 13.25
#